data_AF-A0A3Q3M6K1-F1
#
_entry.id   AF-A0A3Q3M6K1-F1
#
_cell.length_a   1.000
_cell.length_b   1.000
_cell.length_c   1.000
_cell.angle_alpha   90.00
_cell.angle_beta   90.00
_cell.angle_gamma   90.00
#
_symmetry.space_group_name_H-M   'P 1'
#
loop_
_entity.id
_entity.type
_entity.pdbx_description
1 polymer ?
#
loop_
_entity_poly.entity_id
_entity_poly.type
_entity_poly.pdbx_seq_one_letter_code
_entity_poly.pdbx_strand_id
1 'polypeptide(L)'
;MSQATKRKHVVKEVLGDFVTPTENQMIVKIIGSRGNNLHETVTAQGEIFLVSMPTKFRKNIWIKRGDYVIVDPIEEGEKVKAEISVILYKDHIQYLQKQQLWPQGFMETSKQGKEQETQEKGEKEDVSESEDDESDLFVNTNRSNYQFSESEDEEDSEEDSEEEDEQKEGRTENGS
;
A
#
# COMPACT_ATOMS: atom_id res chain seq x y z
N MET A 1 27.39 19.28 1.02
CA MET A 1 26.34 18.24 1.24
C MET A 1 26.35 17.24 0.09
N SER A 2 26.58 15.96 0.37
CA SER A 2 26.54 14.89 -0.64
C SER A 2 25.13 14.75 -1.24
N GLN A 3 25.05 14.26 -2.49
CA GLN A 3 23.77 13.99 -3.17
C GLN A 3 22.89 13.02 -2.35
N ALA A 4 23.49 12.02 -1.72
CA ALA A 4 22.79 11.06 -0.87
C ALA A 4 22.15 11.74 0.35
N THR A 5 22.89 12.66 0.99
CA THR A 5 22.37 13.45 2.12
C THR A 5 21.21 14.33 1.68
N LYS A 6 21.31 15.01 0.52
CA LYS A 6 20.21 15.82 -0.01
C LYS A 6 18.95 14.99 -0.25
N ARG A 7 19.08 13.79 -0.86
CA ARG A 7 17.95 12.88 -1.08
C ARG A 7 17.27 12.50 0.23
N LYS A 8 18.04 12.19 1.28
CA LYS A 8 17.48 11.87 2.62
C LYS A 8 16.62 13.01 3.17
N HIS A 9 17.07 14.26 3.04
CA HIS A 9 16.33 15.42 3.54
C HIS A 9 15.04 15.63 2.74
N VAL A 10 15.13 15.59 1.41
CA VAL A 10 13.98 15.74 0.52
C VAL A 10 12.91 14.68 0.80
N VAL A 11 13.30 13.42 0.94
CA VAL A 11 12.36 12.32 1.25
C VAL A 11 11.72 12.51 2.63
N LYS A 12 12.49 12.98 3.62
CA LYS A 12 11.98 13.23 4.97
C LYS A 12 10.97 14.37 5.01
N GLU A 13 11.21 15.47 4.31
CA GLU A 13 10.27 16.60 4.21
C GLU A 13 8.97 16.16 3.55
N VAL A 14 9.04 15.47 2.41
CA VAL A 14 7.83 15.08 1.66
C VAL A 14 7.02 14.00 2.36
N LEU A 15 7.62 13.17 3.23
CA LEU A 15 6.88 12.17 4.02
C LEU A 15 6.45 12.68 5.40
N GLY A 16 7.15 13.68 5.95
CA GLY A 16 6.98 14.13 7.33
C GLY A 16 6.13 15.38 7.48
N ASP A 17 6.12 16.26 6.47
CA ASP A 17 5.41 17.53 6.57
C ASP A 17 3.98 17.38 6.06
N PHE A 18 3.02 17.31 6.99
CA PHE A 18 1.60 17.45 6.70
C PHE A 18 1.31 18.91 6.37
N VAL A 19 1.42 19.26 5.09
CA VAL A 19 1.26 20.64 4.63
C VAL A 19 -0.21 20.94 4.36
N THR A 20 -0.73 22.01 4.94
CA THR A 20 -2.02 22.60 4.57
C THR A 20 -1.82 23.50 3.35
N PRO A 21 -2.67 23.42 2.31
CA PRO A 21 -2.58 24.33 1.17
C PRO A 21 -2.74 25.78 1.63
N THR A 22 -1.83 26.63 1.19
CA THR A 22 -1.88 28.09 1.41
C THR A 22 -2.90 28.73 0.44
N GLU A 23 -3.33 29.97 0.66
CA GLU A 23 -4.38 30.64 -0.13
C GLU A 23 -4.14 30.65 -1.65
N ASN A 24 -2.88 30.76 -2.09
CA ASN A 24 -2.53 30.77 -3.51
C ASN A 24 -2.32 29.36 -4.08
N GLN A 25 -2.31 28.34 -3.24
CA GLN A 25 -1.99 26.97 -3.64
C GLN A 25 -3.24 26.22 -4.05
N MET A 26 -3.09 25.39 -5.08
CA MET A 26 -4.17 24.54 -5.57
C MET A 26 -3.76 23.07 -5.55
N ILE A 27 -4.72 22.20 -5.25
CA ILE A 27 -4.54 20.75 -5.38
C ILE A 27 -4.92 20.35 -6.80
N VAL A 28 -4.03 19.64 -7.47
CA VAL A 28 -4.24 19.12 -8.82
C VAL A 28 -3.86 17.65 -8.90
N LYS A 29 -4.41 16.95 -9.90
CA LYS A 29 -4.14 15.54 -10.16
C LYS A 29 -3.26 15.38 -11.39
N ILE A 30 -2.26 14.51 -11.31
CA ILE A 30 -1.34 14.22 -12.40
C ILE A 30 -2.04 13.28 -13.41
N ILE A 31 -2.10 13.69 -14.68
CA ILE A 31 -2.55 12.84 -15.79
C ILE A 31 -1.36 12.07 -16.39
N GLY A 32 -0.24 12.75 -16.58
CA GLY A 32 0.94 12.16 -17.19
C GLY A 32 2.14 13.11 -17.20
N SER A 33 3.28 12.65 -17.71
CA SER A 33 4.48 13.45 -17.90
C SER A 33 4.65 13.81 -19.38
N ARG A 34 5.07 15.05 -19.67
CA ARG A 34 5.32 15.54 -21.05
C ARG A 34 6.80 15.63 -21.41
N GLY A 35 7.66 15.08 -20.56
CA GLY A 35 9.11 15.18 -20.68
C GLY A 35 9.67 16.47 -20.08
N ASN A 36 11.00 16.58 -20.00
CA ASN A 36 11.71 17.75 -19.45
C ASN A 36 11.24 18.21 -18.05
N ASN A 37 10.91 17.27 -17.17
CA ASN A 37 10.36 17.55 -15.83
C ASN A 37 9.05 18.36 -15.83
N LEU A 38 8.30 18.32 -16.93
CA LEU A 38 6.95 18.85 -17.05
C LEU A 38 5.92 17.74 -16.87
N HIS A 39 4.87 18.06 -16.11
CA HIS A 39 3.76 17.17 -15.84
C HIS A 39 2.46 17.81 -16.32
N GLU A 40 1.61 17.02 -16.95
CA GLU A 40 0.25 17.42 -17.27
C GLU A 40 -0.64 17.12 -16.06
N THR A 41 -1.35 18.15 -15.62
CA THR A 41 -2.22 18.08 -14.45
C THR A 41 -3.63 18.56 -14.79
N VAL A 42 -4.60 18.02 -14.06
CA VAL A 42 -6.00 18.43 -14.11
C VAL A 42 -6.41 19.07 -12.78
N THR A 43 -7.08 20.21 -12.86
CA THR A 43 -7.67 20.88 -11.69
C THR A 43 -8.95 20.19 -11.24
N ALA A 44 -9.45 20.56 -10.06
CA ALA A 44 -10.78 20.15 -9.61
C ALA A 44 -11.91 20.61 -10.56
N GLN A 45 -11.66 21.62 -11.40
CA GLN A 45 -12.60 22.14 -12.41
C GLN A 45 -12.50 21.39 -13.75
N GLY A 46 -11.55 20.46 -13.91
CA GLY A 46 -11.32 19.74 -15.16
C GLY A 46 -10.41 20.45 -16.16
N GLU A 47 -9.79 21.57 -15.80
CA GLU A 47 -8.84 22.26 -16.66
C GLU A 47 -7.49 21.57 -16.68
N ILE A 48 -6.91 21.41 -17.87
CA ILE A 48 -5.63 20.74 -18.08
C ILE A 48 -4.55 21.78 -18.35
N PHE A 49 -3.44 21.69 -17.63
CA PHE A 49 -2.26 22.52 -17.87
C PHE A 49 -0.95 21.81 -17.52
N LEU A 50 0.17 22.44 -17.90
CA LEU A 50 1.50 21.94 -17.57
C LEU A 50 2.03 22.58 -16.30
N VAL A 51 2.66 21.74 -15.49
CA VAL A 51 3.37 22.15 -14.27
C VAL A 51 4.83 21.76 -14.34
N SER A 52 5.67 22.63 -13.81
CA SER A 52 7.11 22.38 -13.66
C SER A 52 7.38 21.68 -12.34
N MET A 53 8.30 20.71 -12.36
CA MET A 53 8.80 20.09 -11.13
C MET A 53 10.03 20.85 -10.60
N PRO A 54 10.03 21.28 -9.33
CA PRO A 54 11.18 21.93 -8.72
C PRO A 54 12.43 21.07 -8.77
N THR A 55 13.58 21.74 -8.82
CA THR A 55 14.90 21.10 -8.86
C THR A 55 15.17 20.18 -7.65
N LYS A 56 14.58 20.48 -6.48
CA LYS A 56 14.67 19.65 -5.25
C LYS A 56 14.13 18.23 -5.46
N PHE A 57 13.09 18.07 -6.27
CA PHE A 57 12.42 16.78 -6.45
C PHE A 57 12.96 16.00 -7.66
N ARG A 58 13.60 16.67 -8.62
CA ARG A 58 14.18 16.04 -9.81
C ARG A 58 15.17 14.93 -9.40
N LYS A 59 14.99 13.72 -9.95
CA LYS A 59 15.79 12.51 -9.66
C LYS A 59 15.63 11.91 -8.25
N ASN A 60 14.97 12.61 -7.33
CA ASN A 60 14.77 12.16 -5.96
C ASN A 60 13.39 11.51 -5.77
N ILE A 61 12.36 12.07 -6.40
CA ILE A 61 10.97 11.63 -6.30
C ILE A 61 10.42 11.38 -7.69
N TRP A 62 9.61 10.33 -7.80
CA TRP A 62 8.97 9.90 -9.03
C TRP A 62 7.47 10.06 -8.86
N ILE A 63 6.83 10.71 -9.84
CA ILE A 63 5.40 10.97 -9.84
C ILE A 63 4.78 10.16 -10.97
N LYS A 64 3.69 9.45 -10.68
CA LYS A 64 2.94 8.64 -11.64
C LYS A 64 1.57 9.27 -11.94
N ARG A 65 0.89 8.72 -12.95
CA ARG A 65 -0.50 9.07 -13.25
C ARG A 65 -1.39 8.74 -12.05
N GLY A 66 -2.26 9.67 -11.70
CA GLY A 66 -3.20 9.53 -10.59
C GLY A 66 -2.69 10.04 -9.25
N ASP A 67 -1.44 10.48 -9.16
CA ASP A 67 -0.93 11.15 -7.97
C ASP A 67 -1.49 12.57 -7.84
N TYR A 68 -1.55 13.07 -6.61
CA TYR A 68 -2.02 14.41 -6.30
C TYR A 68 -0.84 15.28 -5.86
N VAL A 69 -0.85 16.54 -6.27
CA VAL A 69 0.20 17.49 -5.95
C VAL A 69 -0.40 18.85 -5.62
N ILE A 70 0.28 19.58 -4.74
CA ILE A 70 0.01 20.99 -4.49
C ILE A 70 0.85 21.81 -5.44
N VAL A 71 0.24 22.75 -6.13
CA VAL A 71 0.89 23.64 -7.09
C VAL A 71 0.79 25.10 -6.68
N ASP A 72 1.88 25.83 -6.91
CA ASP A 72 1.98 27.28 -6.79
C ASP A 72 1.81 27.88 -8.20
N PRO A 73 0.74 28.66 -8.47
CA PRO A 73 0.50 29.27 -9.77
C PRO A 73 1.56 30.34 -10.10
N ILE A 74 1.96 30.39 -11.37
CA ILE A 74 2.91 31.34 -11.92
C ILE A 74 2.18 32.19 -12.96
N GLU A 75 1.99 33.48 -12.67
CA GLU A 75 1.26 34.41 -13.56
C GLU A 75 1.98 34.68 -14.89
N GLU A 76 3.31 34.52 -14.92
CA GLU A 76 4.17 34.82 -16.07
C GLU A 76 4.26 33.66 -17.10
N GLY A 77 3.63 32.52 -16.82
CA GLY A 77 3.78 31.31 -17.60
C GLY A 77 2.78 31.16 -18.76
N GLU A 78 3.27 31.15 -20.01
CA GLU A 78 2.40 30.93 -21.19
C GLU A 78 1.91 29.48 -21.29
N LYS A 79 2.84 28.51 -21.31
CA LYS A 79 2.52 27.08 -21.42
C LYS A 79 2.55 26.35 -20.08
N VAL A 80 3.43 26.77 -19.18
CA VAL A 80 3.62 26.18 -17.84
C VAL A 80 3.04 27.15 -16.84
N LYS A 81 1.88 26.83 -16.29
CA LYS A 81 1.09 27.77 -15.46
C LYS A 81 1.38 27.68 -13.97
N ALA A 82 2.08 26.64 -13.52
CA ALA A 82 2.35 26.45 -12.10
C ALA A 82 3.62 25.61 -11.85
N GLU A 83 4.12 25.68 -10.63
CA GLU A 83 5.21 24.85 -10.11
C GLU A 83 4.71 23.92 -8.99
N ILE A 84 5.20 22.69 -8.95
CA ILE A 84 4.82 21.72 -7.91
C ILE A 84 5.50 22.09 -6.58
N SER A 85 4.75 22.48 -5.56
CA SER A 85 5.33 22.79 -4.25
C SER A 85 5.59 21.53 -3.42
N VAL A 86 4.58 20.65 -3.37
CA VAL A 86 4.50 19.47 -2.49
C VAL A 86 3.78 18.33 -3.22
N ILE A 87 4.23 17.10 -2.96
CA ILE A 87 3.62 15.87 -3.50
C ILE A 87 2.78 15.24 -2.40
N LEU A 88 1.53 14.88 -2.70
CA LEU A 88 0.58 14.35 -1.73
C LEU A 88 0.52 12.83 -1.80
N TYR A 89 0.80 12.17 -0.68
CA TYR A 89 0.60 10.74 -0.50
C TYR A 89 -0.76 10.45 0.12
N LYS A 90 -1.12 9.16 0.20
CA LYS A 90 -2.40 8.69 0.76
C LYS A 90 -2.66 9.24 2.17
N ASP A 91 -1.64 9.30 3.01
CA ASP A 91 -1.75 9.79 4.39
C ASP A 91 -2.06 11.29 4.43
N HIS A 92 -1.46 12.06 3.52
CA HIS A 92 -1.74 13.49 3.37
C HIS A 92 -3.17 13.73 2.88
N ILE A 93 -3.64 12.91 1.93
CA ILE A 93 -5.01 12.98 1.41
C ILE A 93 -6.01 12.71 2.54
N GLN A 94 -5.79 11.68 3.35
CA GLN A 94 -6.63 11.38 4.52
C GLN A 94 -6.63 12.52 5.54
N TYR A 95 -5.48 13.14 5.79
CA TYR A 95 -5.37 14.30 6.67
C TYR A 95 -6.17 15.49 6.12
N LEU A 96 -6.00 15.83 4.84
CA LEU A 96 -6.73 16.92 4.18
C LEU A 96 -8.24 16.68 4.12
N GLN A 97 -8.67 15.44 3.94
CA GLN A 97 -10.08 15.05 4.00
C GLN A 97 -10.66 15.25 5.41
N LYS A 98 -9.92 14.89 6.47
CA LYS A 98 -10.33 15.16 7.85
C LYS A 98 -10.46 16.66 8.15
N GLN A 99 -9.59 17.48 7.54
CA GLN A 99 -9.63 18.94 7.65
C GLN A 99 -10.64 19.62 6.72
N GLN A 100 -11.40 18.86 5.90
CA GLN A 100 -12.34 19.36 4.88
C GLN A 100 -11.73 20.30 3.82
N LEU A 101 -10.40 20.31 3.67
CA LEU A 101 -9.68 21.11 2.66
C LEU A 101 -9.50 20.35 1.33
N TRP A 102 -10.10 19.17 1.20
CA TRP A 102 -9.99 18.34 0.01
C TRP A 102 -11.01 18.75 -1.06
N PRO A 103 -10.61 18.98 -2.33
CA PRO A 103 -11.55 19.39 -3.37
C PRO A 103 -12.54 18.28 -3.71
N GLN A 104 -13.83 18.60 -3.76
CA GLN A 104 -14.89 17.63 -4.07
C GLN A 104 -14.72 16.95 -5.43
N GLY A 105 -14.20 17.66 -6.43
CA GLY A 105 -13.94 17.11 -7.78
C GLY A 105 -13.00 15.90 -7.80
N PHE A 106 -12.22 15.69 -6.75
CA PHE A 106 -11.35 14.50 -6.62
C PHE A 106 -11.93 13.40 -5.74
N MET A 107 -13.01 13.65 -4.99
CA MET A 107 -13.65 12.63 -4.17
C MET A 107 -14.35 11.57 -5.04
N GLU A 108 -14.93 11.99 -6.16
CA GLU A 108 -15.73 11.13 -7.04
C GLU A 108 -14.85 10.12 -7.81
N THR A 109 -13.65 10.52 -8.23
CA THR A 109 -12.74 9.64 -8.98
C THR A 109 -12.16 8.50 -8.14
N SER A 110 -12.23 8.57 -6.81
CA SER A 110 -11.77 7.49 -5.92
C SER A 110 -12.65 6.23 -6.01
N LYS A 111 -13.90 6.37 -6.48
CA LYS A 111 -14.84 5.25 -6.67
C LYS A 111 -14.63 4.53 -8.00
N GLN A 112 -14.30 5.26 -9.07
CA GLN A 112 -14.13 4.69 -10.42
C GLN A 112 -12.77 4.03 -10.67
N GLY A 113 -11.74 4.36 -9.89
CA GLY A 113 -10.38 3.84 -10.08
C GLY A 113 -10.15 2.39 -9.61
N LYS A 114 -11.14 1.74 -8.98
CA LYS A 114 -11.03 0.36 -8.49
C LYS A 114 -11.42 -0.70 -9.52
N GLU A 115 -12.04 -0.33 -10.63
CA GLU A 115 -12.60 -1.29 -11.60
C GLU A 115 -11.64 -1.65 -12.77
N GLN A 116 -10.52 -0.94 -12.93
CA GLN A 116 -9.65 -1.10 -14.13
C GLN A 116 -8.46 -2.05 -13.96
N GLU A 117 -8.28 -2.74 -12.83
CA GLU A 117 -7.20 -3.74 -12.65
C GLU A 117 -7.71 -5.20 -12.57
N THR A 118 -8.98 -5.49 -12.91
CA THR A 118 -9.53 -6.87 -12.79
C THR A 118 -10.21 -7.39 -14.07
N GLN A 119 -9.93 -6.81 -15.24
CA GLN A 119 -10.45 -7.31 -16.52
C GLN A 119 -9.39 -8.05 -17.33
N GLU A 120 -8.85 -9.17 -16.83
CA GLU A 120 -8.42 -10.25 -17.73
C GLU A 120 -8.74 -11.62 -17.10
N LYS A 121 -9.72 -12.30 -17.72
CA LYS A 121 -10.18 -13.69 -17.58
C LYS A 121 -11.06 -14.06 -16.38
N GLY A 122 -12.37 -14.04 -16.62
CA GLY A 122 -13.36 -14.78 -15.86
C GLY A 122 -14.71 -14.80 -16.57
N GLU A 123 -14.82 -15.53 -17.70
CA GLU A 123 -16.12 -15.89 -18.28
C GLU A 123 -16.51 -17.29 -17.77
N LYS A 124 -17.64 -17.35 -17.06
CA LYS A 124 -18.66 -18.42 -16.96
C LYS A 124 -19.47 -18.17 -15.68
N GLU A 125 -20.62 -17.51 -15.82
CA GLU A 125 -21.96 -18.11 -15.92
C GLU A 125 -22.46 -18.68 -14.59
N ASP A 126 -23.46 -17.96 -14.05
CA ASP A 126 -24.69 -18.41 -13.37
C ASP A 126 -24.60 -19.53 -12.31
N VAL A 127 -25.22 -19.30 -11.13
CA VAL A 127 -26.22 -20.17 -10.47
C VAL A 127 -26.34 -19.85 -8.96
N SER A 128 -27.56 -19.46 -8.57
CA SER A 128 -28.31 -19.73 -7.32
C SER A 128 -27.80 -19.28 -5.94
N GLU A 129 -28.69 -18.54 -5.27
CA GLU A 129 -28.93 -18.46 -3.82
C GLU A 129 -28.72 -19.78 -3.06
N SER A 130 -27.94 -19.75 -1.98
CA SER A 130 -28.00 -20.69 -0.84
C SER A 130 -27.21 -20.13 0.35
N GLU A 131 -27.71 -20.41 1.54
CA GLU A 131 -27.35 -19.88 2.85
C GLU A 131 -25.98 -20.32 3.38
N ASP A 132 -25.38 -19.47 4.23
CA ASP A 132 -24.29 -19.75 5.19
C ASP A 132 -22.96 -20.28 4.64
N ASP A 133 -22.20 -19.41 3.95
CA ASP A 133 -20.87 -19.73 3.44
C ASP A 133 -19.75 -19.20 4.38
N GLU A 134 -19.51 -19.91 5.50
CA GLU A 134 -18.30 -19.73 6.33
C GLU A 134 -17.01 -20.21 5.63
N SER A 135 -17.09 -20.62 4.35
CA SER A 135 -15.94 -21.05 3.54
C SER A 135 -14.94 -19.94 3.22
N ASP A 136 -15.28 -18.67 3.50
CA ASP A 136 -14.37 -17.52 3.33
C ASP A 136 -13.58 -17.18 4.62
N LEU A 137 -13.67 -18.00 5.67
CA LEU A 137 -12.80 -17.88 6.83
C LEU A 137 -11.45 -18.53 6.54
N PHE A 138 -10.42 -17.70 6.41
CA PHE A 138 -9.04 -18.13 6.21
C PHE A 138 -8.62 -19.16 7.27
N VAL A 139 -8.42 -20.41 6.85
CA VAL A 139 -7.98 -21.49 7.75
C VAL A 139 -6.51 -21.27 8.11
N ASN A 140 -6.24 -21.07 9.40
CA ASN A 140 -4.87 -20.89 9.89
C ASN A 140 -4.10 -22.21 9.84
N THR A 141 -3.24 -22.37 8.83
CA THR A 141 -2.46 -23.58 8.55
C THR A 141 -1.36 -23.88 9.56
N ASN A 142 -1.07 -22.95 10.49
CA ASN A 142 -0.12 -23.19 11.59
C ASN A 142 -0.75 -23.92 12.78
N ARG A 143 -2.04 -24.29 12.71
CA ARG A 143 -2.73 -25.11 13.71
C ARG A 143 -2.77 -26.55 13.22
N SER A 144 -2.17 -27.48 13.97
CA SER A 144 -2.27 -28.91 13.68
C SER A 144 -3.73 -29.35 13.80
N ASN A 145 -4.32 -29.82 12.70
CA ASN A 145 -5.68 -30.33 12.69
C ASN A 145 -5.73 -31.69 13.39
N TYR A 146 -6.17 -31.70 14.65
CA TYR A 146 -6.45 -32.94 15.37
C TYR A 146 -7.84 -33.43 14.96
N GLN A 147 -7.88 -34.46 14.11
CA GLN A 147 -9.09 -35.26 13.95
C GLN A 147 -9.23 -36.13 15.19
N PHE A 148 -10.17 -35.79 16.07
CA PHE A 148 -10.57 -36.66 17.16
C PHE A 148 -11.57 -37.68 16.58
N SER A 149 -11.08 -38.85 16.20
CA SER A 149 -11.93 -40.01 16.00
C SER A 149 -12.30 -40.54 17.38
N GLU A 150 -13.52 -40.21 17.84
CA GLU A 150 -14.12 -40.87 18.99
C GLU A 150 -14.48 -42.29 18.57
N SER A 151 -13.50 -43.19 18.63
CA SER A 151 -13.71 -44.63 18.51
C SER A 151 -13.97 -45.16 19.92
N GLU A 152 -15.24 -45.35 20.25
CA GLU A 152 -15.66 -46.19 21.36
C GLU A 152 -15.41 -47.65 20.94
N ASP A 153 -14.38 -48.28 21.50
CA ASP A 153 -14.24 -49.74 21.51
C ASP A 153 -13.75 -50.16 22.91
N GLU A 154 -14.57 -50.97 23.56
CA GLU A 154 -14.43 -51.50 24.92
C GLU A 154 -13.62 -52.80 24.94
N GLU A 155 -13.06 -53.11 26.12
CA GLU A 155 -12.60 -54.44 26.60
C GLU A 155 -11.44 -55.10 25.82
N ASP A 156 -10.51 -55.90 26.35
CA ASP A 156 -10.16 -56.45 27.66
C ASP A 156 -8.82 -57.23 27.46
N SER A 157 -8.17 -57.64 28.56
CA SER A 157 -7.25 -58.79 28.69
C SER A 157 -5.72 -58.56 28.64
N GLU A 158 -5.18 -58.27 29.83
CA GLU A 158 -4.23 -59.07 30.65
C GLU A 158 -2.95 -59.74 30.06
N GLU A 159 -1.86 -59.53 30.81
CA GLU A 159 -0.70 -60.41 31.14
C GLU A 159 0.38 -60.77 30.09
N ASP A 160 1.64 -60.33 30.34
CA ASP A 160 2.71 -61.18 30.92
C ASP A 160 4.17 -60.88 30.45
N SER A 161 5.07 -60.91 31.45
CA SER A 161 6.50 -61.21 31.45
C SER A 161 7.60 -60.28 30.88
N GLU A 162 8.25 -59.61 31.85
CA GLU A 162 9.70 -59.53 32.16
C GLU A 162 10.77 -59.50 31.04
N GLU A 163 11.67 -58.51 31.09
CA GLU A 163 13.09 -58.74 31.42
C GLU A 163 13.83 -57.41 31.70
N GLU A 164 14.49 -57.36 32.86
CA GLU A 164 15.46 -56.34 33.25
C GLU A 164 16.77 -56.53 32.45
N ASP A 165 17.43 -55.46 32.00
CA ASP A 165 18.88 -55.42 32.09
C ASP A 165 19.39 -54.00 32.32
N GLU A 166 20.13 -53.91 33.41
CA GLU A 166 20.76 -52.77 34.01
C GLU A 166 22.21 -52.71 33.50
N GLN A 167 22.73 -51.55 33.03
CA GLN A 167 23.99 -50.96 33.53
C GLN A 167 24.66 -49.89 32.61
N LYS A 168 24.91 -48.76 33.29
CA LYS A 168 26.17 -47.99 33.42
C LYS A 168 26.85 -47.29 32.24
N GLU A 169 26.89 -45.97 32.42
CA GLU A 169 28.06 -45.08 32.46
C GLU A 169 29.27 -45.33 31.53
N GLY A 170 29.55 -44.32 30.70
CA GLY A 170 30.82 -44.14 30.01
C GLY A 170 31.14 -42.68 29.78
N ARG A 171 31.62 -41.99 30.83
CA ARG A 171 32.39 -40.75 30.75
C ARG A 171 33.70 -41.03 29.99
N THR A 172 33.97 -40.34 28.89
CA THR A 172 35.34 -39.91 28.56
C THR A 172 35.37 -38.56 27.85
N GLU A 173 36.04 -37.65 28.54
CA GLU A 173 36.69 -36.41 28.13
C GLU A 173 37.73 -36.65 27.01
N ASN A 174 38.16 -35.55 26.36
CA ASN A 174 39.25 -35.38 25.37
C ASN A 174 38.80 -35.35 23.89
N GLY A 175 39.24 -34.40 23.06
CA GLY A 175 40.26 -33.38 23.25
C GLY A 175 40.53 -32.60 21.96
N SER A 176 41.35 -31.55 22.13
CA SER A 176 41.93 -30.61 21.16
C SER A 176 41.04 -29.52 20.58
#